data_AF-A0A8H3PCG3-F1
#
_entry.id   AF-A0A8H3PCG3-F1
#
_cell.length_a   1.000
_cell.length_b   1.000
_cell.length_c   1.000
_cell.angle_alpha   90.00
_cell.angle_beta   90.00
_cell.angle_gamma   90.00
#
_symmetry.space_group_name_H-M   'P 1'
#
loop_
_entity.id
_entity.type
_entity.pdbx_description
1 polymer ?
#
loop_
_entity_poly.entity_id
_entity_poly.type
_entity_poly.pdbx_seq_one_letter_code
_entity_poly.pdbx_strand_id
1 'polypeptide(L)'
;MSSPPTLREVPEGWTTDPGFTSYLVKGEWAKVTNRCGLENSVPIMCTTPDSGEHYGLISAGGRYYFTNNLSWTILEILKPTTLDGILRKIFDENEKSIKMKVLEEVETEEDLEEEEKVKAEIALMEEIKAAPGYLEWEEMGSD
;
A
#
# COMPACT_ATOMS: atom_id res chain seq x y z
N MET A 1 1.43 -16.72 14.78
CA MET A 1 2.24 -15.73 14.06
C MET A 1 3.13 -16.49 13.08
N SER A 2 2.91 -16.35 11.78
CA SER A 2 3.77 -16.97 10.76
C SER A 2 5.07 -16.18 10.64
N SER A 3 6.21 -16.87 10.67
CA SER A 3 7.51 -16.26 10.38
C SER A 3 7.59 -15.80 8.92
N PRO A 4 8.32 -14.71 8.62
CA PRO A 4 8.56 -14.31 7.24
C PRO A 4 9.24 -15.46 6.46
N PRO A 5 8.87 -15.68 5.19
CA PRO A 5 9.54 -16.69 4.38
C PRO A 5 11.03 -16.34 4.22
N THR A 6 11.91 -17.32 4.41
CA THR A 6 13.36 -17.12 4.31
C THR A 6 13.80 -17.11 2.84
N LEU A 7 14.29 -15.96 2.37
CA LEU A 7 14.88 -15.81 1.05
C LEU A 7 16.31 -16.33 1.03
N ARG A 8 16.67 -17.11 0.00
CA ARG A 8 18.05 -17.61 -0.18
C ARG A 8 18.97 -16.55 -0.78
N GLU A 9 18.42 -15.72 -1.65
CA GLU A 9 19.11 -14.68 -2.39
C GLU A 9 18.10 -13.57 -2.74
N VAL A 10 18.57 -12.33 -2.83
CA VAL A 10 17.76 -11.15 -3.17
C VAL A 10 18.14 -10.72 -4.59
N PRO A 11 17.16 -10.56 -5.51
CA PRO A 11 17.45 -10.11 -6.87
C PRO A 11 18.10 -8.73 -6.93
N GLU A 12 18.90 -8.49 -7.98
CA GLU A 12 19.46 -7.17 -8.24
C GLU A 12 18.33 -6.13 -8.38
N GLY A 13 18.49 -4.96 -7.77
CA GLY A 13 17.45 -3.93 -7.74
C GLY A 13 16.32 -4.21 -6.75
N TRP A 14 16.43 -5.24 -5.90
CA TRP A 14 15.49 -5.54 -4.81
C TRP A 14 16.17 -5.53 -3.43
N THR A 15 15.39 -5.35 -2.37
CA THR A 15 15.86 -5.34 -0.98
C THR A 15 14.84 -5.97 -0.03
N THR A 16 15.34 -6.59 1.03
CA THR A 16 14.56 -7.17 2.14
C THR A 16 14.67 -6.35 3.42
N ASP A 17 15.47 -5.27 3.41
CA ASP A 17 15.71 -4.41 4.57
C ASP A 17 14.37 -3.88 5.13
N PRO A 18 14.03 -4.16 6.41
CA PRO A 18 12.82 -3.67 7.05
C PRO A 18 12.63 -2.15 6.99
N GLY A 19 13.72 -1.38 6.91
CA GLY A 19 13.68 0.07 6.71
C GLY A 19 12.99 0.47 5.39
N PHE A 20 13.08 -0.40 4.37
CA PHE A 20 12.44 -0.22 3.08
C PHE A 20 11.20 -1.10 2.92
N THR A 21 11.09 -2.28 3.53
CA THR A 21 9.96 -3.18 3.26
C THR A 21 8.76 -2.96 4.18
N SER A 22 8.96 -2.36 5.35
CA SER A 22 7.88 -2.27 6.36
C SER A 22 6.72 -1.36 5.98
N TYR A 23 6.91 -0.41 5.06
CA TYR A 23 5.83 0.46 4.59
C TYR A 23 4.78 -0.31 3.77
N LEU A 24 5.13 -1.45 3.18
CA LEU A 24 4.22 -2.28 2.35
C LEU A 24 3.03 -2.87 3.13
N VAL A 25 3.07 -2.79 4.46
CA VAL A 25 2.03 -3.34 5.36
C VAL A 25 1.67 -2.36 6.48
N LYS A 26 1.98 -1.08 6.31
CA LYS A 26 1.74 -0.01 7.27
C LYS A 26 1.15 1.22 6.58
N GLY A 27 0.52 2.10 7.35
CA GLY A 27 -0.06 3.34 6.83
C GLY A 27 -1.06 3.05 5.70
N GLU A 28 -1.00 3.82 4.62
CA GLU A 28 -1.90 3.67 3.47
C GLU A 28 -1.88 2.27 2.87
N TRP A 29 -0.72 1.60 2.79
CA TRP A 29 -0.68 0.23 2.27
C TRP A 29 -1.44 -0.76 3.15
N ALA A 30 -1.50 -0.55 4.47
CA ALA A 30 -2.33 -1.39 5.33
C ALA A 30 -3.82 -1.23 4.97
N LYS A 31 -4.28 0.01 4.72
CA LYS A 31 -5.65 0.30 4.26
C LYS A 31 -5.95 -0.38 2.92
N VAL A 32 -5.07 -0.21 1.93
CA VAL A 32 -5.22 -0.84 0.61
C VAL A 32 -5.24 -2.37 0.72
N THR A 33 -4.34 -2.96 1.52
CA THR A 33 -4.37 -4.42 1.75
C THR A 33 -5.68 -4.89 2.37
N ASN A 34 -6.23 -4.14 3.34
CA ASN A 34 -7.51 -4.46 3.96
C ASN A 34 -8.67 -4.35 2.97
N ARG A 35 -8.72 -3.30 2.14
CA ARG A 35 -9.74 -3.13 1.08
C ARG A 35 -9.70 -4.26 0.05
N CYS A 36 -8.52 -4.85 -0.20
CA CYS A 36 -8.37 -6.04 -1.03
C CYS A 36 -8.67 -7.37 -0.29
N GLY A 37 -9.12 -7.33 0.96
CA GLY A 37 -9.39 -8.50 1.78
C GLY A 37 -8.14 -9.27 2.24
N LEU A 38 -6.97 -8.61 2.25
CA LEU A 38 -5.70 -9.22 2.63
C LEU A 38 -5.34 -8.93 4.09
N GLU A 39 -5.87 -9.75 4.99
CA GLU A 39 -5.52 -9.67 6.41
C GLU A 39 -4.13 -10.23 6.72
N ASN A 40 -3.46 -9.66 7.72
CA ASN A 40 -2.16 -10.12 8.24
C ASN A 40 -1.08 -10.24 7.15
N SER A 41 -1.06 -9.28 6.22
CA SER A 41 -0.04 -9.20 5.18
C SER A 41 1.36 -9.10 5.77
N VAL A 42 2.32 -9.82 5.17
CA VAL A 42 3.73 -9.85 5.55
C VAL A 42 4.57 -9.33 4.39
N PRO A 43 5.44 -8.32 4.60
CA PRO A 43 6.31 -7.83 3.56
C PRO A 43 7.45 -8.82 3.33
N ILE A 44 7.81 -9.04 2.07
CA ILE A 44 8.90 -9.95 1.67
C ILE A 44 10.09 -9.15 1.17
N MET A 45 9.87 -8.32 0.15
CA MET A 45 10.91 -7.48 -0.46
C MET A 45 10.29 -6.33 -1.25
N CYS A 46 11.07 -5.32 -1.58
CA CYS A 46 10.68 -4.28 -2.51
C CYS A 46 11.83 -3.93 -3.44
N THR A 47 11.50 -3.26 -4.54
CA THR A 47 12.47 -2.64 -5.43
C THR A 47 13.25 -1.54 -4.69
N THR A 48 14.54 -1.40 -5.00
CA THR A 48 15.39 -0.33 -4.47
C THR A 48 15.12 0.99 -5.19
N PRO A 49 15.31 2.16 -4.56
CA PRO A 49 15.13 3.44 -5.23
C PRO A 49 15.91 3.57 -6.55
N ASP A 50 17.12 2.99 -6.59
CA ASP A 50 18.01 3.06 -7.75
C ASP A 50 17.56 2.22 -8.95
N SER A 51 16.62 1.28 -8.77
CA SER A 51 16.11 0.48 -9.89
C SER A 51 15.14 1.24 -10.78
N GLY A 52 14.59 2.37 -10.31
CA GLY A 52 13.54 3.12 -10.99
C GLY A 52 12.18 2.41 -11.03
N GLU A 53 12.11 1.19 -10.49
CA GLU A 53 10.88 0.42 -10.35
C GLU A 53 10.25 0.68 -8.98
N HIS A 54 8.92 0.51 -8.90
CA HIS A 54 8.13 0.89 -7.74
C HIS A 54 7.19 -0.24 -7.33
N TYR A 55 7.77 -1.43 -7.20
CA TYR A 55 7.07 -2.64 -6.78
C TYR A 55 7.51 -3.12 -5.39
N GLY A 56 6.56 -3.70 -4.67
CA GLY A 56 6.77 -4.51 -3.47
C GLY A 56 6.20 -5.91 -3.65
N LEU A 57 6.74 -6.88 -2.91
CA LEU A 57 6.24 -8.25 -2.82
C LEU A 57 5.79 -8.52 -1.39
N ILE A 58 4.55 -8.94 -1.22
CA ILE A 58 3.95 -9.28 0.07
C ILE A 58 3.34 -10.69 0.02
N SER A 59 3.13 -11.29 1.18
CA SER A 59 2.32 -12.51 1.32
C SER A 59 1.16 -12.34 2.30
N ALA A 60 0.02 -12.92 1.96
CA ALA A 60 -1.16 -13.01 2.83
C ALA A 60 -1.88 -14.33 2.56
N GLY A 61 -2.42 -14.99 3.59
CA GLY A 61 -3.20 -16.22 3.43
C GLY A 61 -2.50 -17.37 2.66
N GLY A 62 -1.16 -17.42 2.67
CA GLY A 62 -0.38 -18.41 1.92
C GLY A 62 -0.21 -18.12 0.42
N ARG A 63 -0.62 -16.94 -0.05
CA ARG A 63 -0.45 -16.46 -1.43
C ARG A 63 0.51 -15.26 -1.48
N TYR A 64 0.90 -14.89 -2.69
CA TYR A 64 1.85 -13.81 -2.97
C TYR A 64 1.23 -12.75 -3.85
N TYR A 65 1.62 -11.50 -3.60
CA TYR A 65 1.04 -10.33 -4.25
C TYR A 65 2.12 -9.30 -4.53
N PHE A 66 2.05 -8.66 -5.70
CA PHE A 66 2.80 -7.43 -5.92
C PHE A 66 2.00 -6.22 -5.50
N THR A 67 2.65 -5.26 -4.85
CA THR A 67 2.14 -3.89 -4.70
C THR A 67 2.69 -3.07 -5.86
N ASN A 68 1.86 -2.24 -6.48
CA ASN A 68 2.30 -1.24 -7.45
C ASN A 68 2.19 0.14 -6.80
N ASN A 69 3.33 0.72 -6.43
CA ASN A 69 3.37 1.98 -5.69
C ASN A 69 3.07 3.21 -6.56
N LEU A 70 3.02 3.06 -7.89
CA LEU A 70 2.59 4.15 -8.77
C LEU A 70 1.06 4.22 -8.87
N SER A 71 0.39 3.07 -8.92
CA SER A 71 -1.07 3.00 -9.09
C SER A 71 -1.84 2.65 -7.82
N TRP A 72 -1.15 2.43 -6.69
CA TRP A 72 -1.75 1.98 -5.43
C TRP A 72 -2.56 0.69 -5.55
N THR A 73 -2.21 -0.19 -6.49
CA THR A 73 -2.95 -1.43 -6.71
C THR A 73 -2.20 -2.64 -6.16
N ILE A 74 -2.96 -3.68 -5.82
CA ILE A 74 -2.44 -4.99 -5.45
C ILE A 74 -2.71 -5.99 -6.56
N LEU A 75 -1.68 -6.74 -6.95
CA LEU A 75 -1.74 -7.76 -7.98
C LEU A 75 -1.51 -9.15 -7.37
N GLU A 76 -2.53 -9.99 -7.38
CA GLU A 76 -2.40 -11.40 -6.98
C GLU A 76 -1.58 -12.16 -8.02
N ILE A 77 -0.55 -12.87 -7.55
CA ILE A 77 0.28 -13.73 -8.38
C ILE A 77 -0.41 -15.10 -8.50
N LEU A 78 -0.94 -15.38 -9.70
CA LEU A 78 -1.62 -16.64 -10.01
C LEU A 78 -0.63 -17.73 -10.40
N LYS A 79 0.44 -17.39 -11.13
CA LYS A 79 1.54 -18.30 -11.47
C LYS A 79 2.86 -17.55 -11.63
N PRO A 80 3.97 -18.08 -11.08
CA PRO A 80 4.06 -19.27 -10.22
C PRO A 80 3.49 -19.01 -8.81
N THR A 81 3.01 -20.05 -8.12
CA THR A 81 2.38 -19.92 -6.79
C THR A 81 3.34 -20.09 -5.62
N THR A 82 4.61 -20.41 -5.90
CA THR A 82 5.66 -20.59 -4.88
C THR A 82 6.62 -19.42 -4.91
N LEU A 83 7.12 -19.01 -3.74
CA LEU A 83 8.10 -17.93 -3.64
C LEU A 83 9.34 -18.18 -4.51
N ASP A 84 9.92 -19.38 -4.42
CA ASP A 84 11.08 -19.77 -5.25
C ASP A 84 10.80 -19.65 -6.75
N GLY A 85 9.58 -20.01 -7.18
CA GLY A 85 9.18 -19.87 -8.57
C GLY A 85 9.09 -18.40 -8.99
N ILE A 86 8.56 -17.55 -8.11
CA ILE A 86 8.40 -16.10 -8.35
C ILE A 86 9.78 -15.44 -8.41
N LEU A 87 10.64 -15.71 -7.43
CA LEU A 87 12.01 -15.21 -7.40
C LEU A 87 12.78 -15.61 -8.64
N ARG A 88 12.69 -16.87 -9.09
CA ARG A 88 13.35 -17.30 -10.34
C ARG A 88 12.90 -16.45 -11.53
N LYS A 89 11.63 -16.08 -11.62
CA LYS A 89 11.13 -15.20 -12.69
C LYS A 89 11.67 -13.78 -12.60
N ILE A 90 11.85 -13.25 -11.39
CA ILE A 90 12.46 -11.95 -11.14
C ILE A 90 13.95 -11.97 -11.52
N PHE A 91 14.70 -12.99 -11.07
CA PHE A 91 16.12 -13.18 -11.42
C PHE A 91 16.36 -13.30 -12.93
N ASP A 92 15.48 -14.00 -13.65
CA ASP A 92 15.60 -14.22 -15.09
C ASP A 92 15.18 -12.97 -15.92
N GLU A 93 14.92 -11.82 -15.28
CA GLU A 93 14.31 -10.61 -15.88
C GLU A 93 13.02 -10.90 -16.66
N ASN A 94 12.34 -11.99 -16.29
CA ASN A 94 11.19 -12.54 -17.00
C ASN A 94 9.91 -12.33 -16.18
N GLU A 95 9.85 -11.23 -15.44
CA GLU A 95 8.71 -10.83 -14.62
C GLU A 95 7.43 -10.71 -15.44
N LYS A 96 7.54 -10.32 -16.72
CA LYS A 96 6.42 -10.27 -17.68
C LYS A 96 5.73 -11.62 -17.89
N SER A 97 6.39 -12.73 -17.55
CA SER A 97 5.82 -14.08 -17.62
C SER A 97 5.06 -14.49 -16.36
N ILE A 98 5.11 -13.69 -15.29
CA ILE A 98 4.31 -13.89 -14.08
C ILE A 98 2.86 -13.57 -14.41
N LYS A 99 1.98 -14.56 -14.21
CA LYS A 99 0.54 -14.38 -14.40
C LYS A 99 -0.05 -13.74 -13.16
N MET A 100 -0.70 -12.60 -13.35
CA MET A 100 -1.24 -11.80 -12.27
C MET A 100 -2.69 -11.39 -12.55
N LYS A 101 -3.40 -11.02 -11.49
CA LYS A 101 -4.71 -10.35 -11.57
C LYS A 101 -4.73 -9.20 -10.57
N VAL A 102 -5.23 -8.04 -10.99
CA VAL A 102 -5.48 -6.91 -10.08
C VAL A 102 -6.62 -7.28 -9.13
N LEU A 103 -6.42 -7.06 -7.83
CA LEU A 103 -7.46 -7.20 -6.83
C LEU A 103 -8.37 -5.98 -6.84
N GLU A 104 -9.66 -6.24 -6.63
CA GLU A 104 -10.65 -5.19 -6.44
C GLU A 104 -10.55 -4.69 -5.00
N GLU A 105 -10.56 -3.37 -4.85
CA GLU A 105 -10.69 -2.71 -3.55
C GLU A 105 -12.17 -2.56 -3.22
N VAL A 106 -12.55 -2.99 -2.03
CA VAL A 106 -13.88 -2.80 -1.48
C VAL A 106 -13.75 -1.87 -0.28
N GLU A 107 -14.53 -0.80 -0.26
CA GLU A 107 -14.61 0.13 0.88
C GLU A 107 -14.91 -0.64 2.17
N THR A 108 -14.15 -0.31 3.20
CA THR A 108 -14.32 -0.86 4.55
C THR A 108 -15.19 0.05 5.39
N GLU A 109 -15.71 -0.45 6.51
CA GLU A 109 -16.44 0.38 7.48
C GLU A 109 -15.58 1.55 7.99
N GLU A 110 -14.28 1.32 8.20
CA GLU A 110 -13.33 2.35 8.61
C GLU A 110 -13.24 3.48 7.57
N ASP A 111 -13.28 3.15 6.27
CA ASP A 111 -13.28 4.16 5.20
C ASP A 111 -14.55 5.02 5.24
N LEU A 112 -15.70 4.39 5.45
CA LEU A 112 -16.99 5.10 5.57
C LEU A 112 -17.01 6.01 6.81
N GLU A 113 -16.49 5.54 7.94
CA GLU A 113 -16.37 6.35 9.16
C GLU A 113 -15.41 7.54 8.98
N GLU A 114 -14.28 7.34 8.31
CA GLU A 114 -13.34 8.40 7.98
C GLU A 114 -13.98 9.46 7.06
N GLU A 115 -14.71 9.04 6.03
CA GLU A 115 -15.43 9.95 5.14
C GLU A 115 -16.48 10.79 5.87
N GLU A 116 -17.30 10.18 6.74
CA GLU A 116 -18.29 10.91 7.53
C GLU A 116 -17.63 11.91 8.49
N LYS A 117 -16.49 11.55 9.08
CA LYS A 117 -15.71 12.45 9.92
C LYS A 117 -15.17 13.63 9.13
N VAL A 118 -14.63 13.39 7.93
CA VAL A 118 -14.15 14.46 7.02
C VAL A 118 -15.30 15.39 6.62
N LYS A 119 -16.46 14.83 6.28
CA LYS A 119 -17.66 15.64 5.97
C LYS A 119 -18.08 16.51 7.16
N ALA A 120 -18.09 15.95 8.37
CA ALA A 120 -18.43 16.70 9.58
C ALA A 120 -17.42 17.83 9.88
N GLU A 121 -16.12 17.59 9.66
CA GLU A 121 -15.09 18.60 9.84
C GLU A 121 -15.20 19.74 8.81
N ILE A 122 -15.49 19.40 7.54
CA ILE A 122 -15.76 20.39 6.49
C ILE A 122 -16.98 21.23 6.85
N ALA A 123 -18.08 20.60 7.26
CA ALA A 123 -19.30 21.31 7.65
C ALA A 123 -19.07 22.25 8.84
N LEU A 124 -18.30 21.81 9.85
CA LEU A 124 -17.92 22.65 10.98
C LEU A 124 -17.07 23.85 10.53
N MET A 125 -16.12 23.64 9.62
CA MET A 125 -15.30 24.72 9.06
C MET A 125 -16.16 25.74 8.28
N GLU A 126 -17.16 25.28 7.53
CA GLU A 126 -18.10 26.15 6.83
C GLU A 126 -18.99 26.96 7.79
N GLU A 127 -19.47 26.34 8.87
CA GLU A 127 -20.23 27.03 9.91
C GLU A 127 -19.39 28.13 10.60
N ILE A 128 -18.13 27.82 10.94
CA ILE A 128 -17.19 28.79 11.51
C ILE A 128 -16.97 29.96 10.54
N LYS A 129 -16.76 29.69 9.25
CA LYS A 129 -16.59 30.73 8.22
C LYS A 129 -17.84 31.60 8.03
N ALA A 130 -19.03 31.04 8.22
CA ALA A 130 -20.29 31.77 8.11
C ALA A 130 -20.61 32.63 9.36
N ALA A 131 -19.87 32.46 10.47
CA ALA A 131 -20.10 33.21 11.69
C ALA A 131 -19.66 34.68 11.53
N PRO A 132 -20.46 35.67 12.02
CA PRO A 132 -20.18 37.09 11.84
C PRO A 132 -18.80 37.55 12.36
N GLY A 133 -18.26 36.87 13.39
CA GLY A 133 -16.97 37.19 13.98
C GLY A 133 -15.76 36.65 13.23
N TYR A 134 -15.92 35.70 12.29
CA TYR A 134 -14.80 35.11 11.55
C TYR A 134 -14.10 36.15 10.64
N LEU A 135 -14.86 37.07 10.04
CA LEU A 135 -14.34 38.17 9.21
C LEU A 135 -13.48 39.16 10.02
N GLU A 136 -13.78 39.39 11.30
CA GLU A 136 -12.98 40.28 12.17
C GLU A 136 -11.60 39.67 12.51
N TRP A 137 -11.47 38.33 12.56
CA TRP A 137 -10.19 37.65 12.82
C TRP A 137 -9.27 37.61 11.59
N GLU A 138 -9.81 37.51 10.36
CA GLU A 138 -9.01 37.58 9.12
C GLU A 138 -8.40 38.99 8.90
N GLU A 139 -9.13 40.06 9.26
CA GLU A 139 -8.59 41.44 9.21
C GLU A 139 -7.48 41.68 10.24
N MET A 140 -7.51 41.01 11.40
CA MET A 140 -6.52 41.16 12.47
C MET A 140 -5.21 40.37 12.25
N GLY A 141 -5.15 39.49 11.23
CA GLY A 141 -3.97 38.67 10.92
C GLY A 141 -3.10 39.20 9.76
N SER A 142 -3.41 40.39 9.22
CA SER A 142 -2.76 40.98 8.04
C SER A 142 -1.77 42.12 8.32
N ASP A 143 -1.31 42.29 9.58
CA ASP A 143 -0.25 43.27 9.96
C ASP A 143 1.14 42.63 10.13
#